data_AF-A0A958XDZ6-F1
#
_entry.id   AF-A0A958XDZ6-F1
#
_cell.length_a   1.000
_cell.length_b   1.000
_cell.length_c   1.000
_cell.angle_alpha   90.00
_cell.angle_beta   90.00
_cell.angle_gamma   90.00
#
_symmetry.space_group_name_H-M   'P 1'
#
loop_
_entity.id
_entity.type
_entity.pdbx_description
1 polymer ?
#
loop_
_entity_poly.entity_id
_entity_poly.type
_entity_poly.pdbx_seq_one_letter_code
_entity_poly.pdbx_strand_id
1 'polypeptide(L)'
;MRYTIFLFFGLLASSIARAQSAEDAATPPVDPTNLEADSTDPAREAAALLTEKYTLDADQTAEVYTVQLRKQRNLAEILPLKTQNQPVYLNKLNSIQRGTQASIRRLLKTDAQRDLFQQSMADQRRLRAEKMRELQAKGASALAIEEAILEIYFE
;
A
#
# COMPACT_ATOMS: atom_id res chain seq x y z
N MET A 1 52.32 -18.53 26.77
CA MET A 1 52.41 -19.62 27.77
C MET A 1 51.03 -20.22 27.97
N ARG A 2 50.94 -21.50 28.31
CA ARG A 2 49.68 -22.18 28.68
C ARG A 2 49.35 -21.89 30.14
N TYR A 3 48.07 -21.75 30.47
CA TYR A 3 47.48 -22.48 31.60
C TYR A 3 46.00 -22.77 31.33
N THR A 4 45.59 -23.97 31.71
CA THR A 4 44.26 -24.56 31.57
C THR A 4 43.74 -24.83 32.98
N ILE A 5 42.42 -24.81 33.19
CA ILE A 5 41.60 -25.45 34.25
C ILE A 5 40.34 -24.56 34.45
N PHE A 6 39.13 -25.04 34.70
CA PHE A 6 38.30 -26.21 34.36
C PHE A 6 37.03 -26.05 35.23
N LEU A 7 35.83 -26.28 34.67
CA LEU A 7 34.57 -26.71 35.33
C LEU A 7 34.23 -26.24 36.77
N PHE A 8 33.03 -25.66 36.97
CA PHE A 8 31.90 -26.44 37.52
C PHE A 8 30.50 -25.82 37.32
N PHE A 9 29.50 -26.67 37.51
CA PHE A 9 28.06 -26.59 37.31
C PHE A 9 27.29 -25.31 37.75
N GLY A 10 26.17 -25.07 37.07
CA GLY A 10 25.13 -24.09 37.46
C GLY A 10 23.81 -24.30 36.71
N LEU A 11 23.21 -25.50 36.82
CA LEU A 11 22.00 -25.87 36.10
C LEU A 11 20.75 -25.42 36.90
N LEU A 12 20.03 -24.41 36.41
CA LEU A 12 18.67 -24.10 36.88
C LEU A 12 17.70 -24.03 35.70
N ALA A 13 16.88 -25.07 35.55
CA ALA A 13 15.69 -25.03 34.72
C ALA A 13 14.57 -24.34 35.51
N SER A 14 14.00 -23.27 34.97
CA SER A 14 12.78 -22.65 35.49
C SER A 14 11.63 -22.87 34.52
N SER A 15 11.03 -24.06 34.61
CA SER A 15 9.81 -24.41 33.89
C SER A 15 8.61 -23.69 34.49
N ILE A 16 8.21 -22.56 33.91
CA ILE A 16 6.88 -21.97 34.16
C ILE A 16 5.91 -22.56 33.15
N ALA A 17 5.19 -23.60 33.58
CA ALA A 17 4.01 -24.07 32.86
C ALA A 17 2.86 -23.07 33.09
N ARG A 18 2.20 -22.64 32.00
CA ARG A 18 0.93 -21.95 32.06
C ARG A 18 0.01 -22.54 30.99
N ALA A 19 -1.00 -23.28 31.44
CA ALA A 19 -1.99 -23.93 30.58
C ALA A 19 -3.41 -23.55 31.03
N GLN A 20 -4.30 -23.50 30.03
CA GLN A 20 -5.77 -23.34 30.08
C GLN A 20 -6.28 -21.93 30.49
N SER A 21 -7.31 -21.36 29.84
CA SER A 21 -8.01 -21.74 28.59
C SER A 21 -8.62 -20.52 27.85
N ALA A 22 -8.70 -20.63 26.53
CA ALA A 22 -9.65 -19.97 25.61
C ALA A 22 -9.64 -20.83 24.34
N GLU A 23 -10.54 -21.80 24.17
CA GLU A 23 -11.95 -21.66 23.80
C GLU A 23 -12.11 -21.28 22.32
N ASP A 24 -12.89 -22.10 21.61
CA ASP A 24 -13.06 -22.09 20.16
C ASP A 24 -13.43 -20.71 19.60
N ALA A 25 -12.50 -20.14 18.82
CA ALA A 25 -12.81 -19.19 17.77
C ALA A 25 -12.34 -19.78 16.44
N ALA A 26 -13.05 -20.82 15.99
CA ALA A 26 -12.98 -21.28 14.61
C ALA A 26 -13.35 -20.10 13.69
N THR A 27 -12.34 -19.43 13.15
CA THR A 27 -12.56 -18.53 12.01
C THR A 27 -13.04 -19.42 10.87
N PRO A 28 -14.25 -19.20 10.32
CA PRO A 28 -14.69 -19.99 9.17
C PRO A 28 -13.67 -19.82 8.05
N PRO A 29 -13.38 -20.87 7.27
CA PRO A 29 -12.51 -20.75 6.11
C PRO A 29 -13.09 -19.65 5.22
N VAL A 30 -12.29 -18.62 4.93
CA VAL A 30 -12.73 -17.51 4.09
C VAL A 30 -12.84 -18.05 2.67
N ASP A 31 -14.06 -18.43 2.31
CA ASP A 31 -14.40 -18.96 1.00
C ASP A 31 -14.09 -17.88 -0.06
N PRO A 32 -13.09 -18.08 -0.94
CA PRO A 32 -12.72 -17.08 -1.94
C PRO A 32 -13.81 -16.86 -3.00
N THR A 33 -14.87 -17.68 -2.98
CA THR A 33 -15.93 -17.70 -3.99
C THR A 33 -17.12 -16.80 -3.66
N ASN A 34 -17.13 -16.11 -2.51
CA ASN A 34 -18.25 -15.26 -2.08
C ASN A 34 -17.86 -13.78 -1.93
N LEU A 35 -17.27 -13.23 -2.99
CA LEU A 35 -16.76 -11.85 -3.09
C LEU A 35 -17.76 -10.84 -3.70
N GLU A 36 -19.06 -11.19 -3.79
CA GLU A 36 -20.07 -10.32 -4.39
C GLU A 36 -20.84 -9.46 -3.38
N ALA A 37 -21.02 -8.18 -3.75
CA ALA A 37 -22.06 -7.27 -3.30
C ALA A 37 -22.07 -6.78 -1.82
N ASP A 38 -20.96 -6.17 -1.38
CA ASP A 38 -21.08 -4.81 -0.82
C ASP A 38 -20.28 -3.84 -1.69
N SER A 39 -20.99 -3.11 -2.55
CA SER A 39 -20.43 -2.19 -3.53
C SER A 39 -20.13 -0.79 -2.96
N THR A 40 -20.04 -0.64 -1.64
CA THR A 40 -19.81 0.66 -0.97
C THR A 40 -18.39 0.86 -0.42
N ASP A 41 -17.52 -0.16 -0.49
CA ASP A 41 -16.12 -0.07 -0.05
C ASP A 41 -15.16 0.36 -1.20
N PRO A 42 -14.61 1.59 -1.18
CA PRO A 42 -13.71 2.07 -2.22
C PRO A 42 -12.37 1.30 -2.28
N ALA A 43 -11.93 0.67 -1.18
CA ALA A 43 -10.73 -0.15 -1.20
C ALA A 43 -10.95 -1.48 -1.93
N ARG A 44 -12.16 -2.05 -1.82
CA ARG A 44 -12.57 -3.25 -2.56
C ARG A 44 -12.72 -2.98 -4.06
N GLU A 45 -13.37 -1.88 -4.43
CA GLU A 45 -13.48 -1.46 -5.83
C GLU A 45 -12.10 -1.21 -6.46
N ALA A 46 -11.23 -0.44 -5.79
CA ALA A 46 -9.88 -0.20 -6.27
C ALA A 46 -9.03 -1.48 -6.35
N ALA A 47 -9.22 -2.44 -5.42
CA ALA A 47 -8.56 -3.73 -5.48
C ALA A 47 -9.02 -4.57 -6.68
N ALA A 48 -10.34 -4.63 -6.93
CA ALA A 48 -10.91 -5.35 -8.08
C ALA A 48 -10.38 -4.80 -9.42
N LEU A 49 -10.35 -3.47 -9.58
CA LEU A 49 -9.81 -2.82 -10.78
C LEU A 49 -8.32 -3.15 -11.00
N LEU A 50 -7.52 -3.24 -9.93
CA LEU A 50 -6.11 -3.63 -10.03
C LEU A 50 -5.94 -5.14 -10.29
N THR A 51 -6.82 -5.98 -9.73
CA THR A 51 -6.87 -7.42 -10.01
C THR A 51 -7.18 -7.69 -11.47
N GLU A 52 -8.14 -6.98 -12.07
CA GLU A 52 -8.44 -7.05 -13.49
C GLU A 52 -7.26 -6.54 -14.34
N LYS A 53 -6.84 -5.28 -14.11
CA LYS A 53 -5.78 -4.58 -14.87
C LYS A 53 -4.47 -5.36 -14.96
N TYR A 54 -4.09 -6.07 -13.90
CA TYR A 54 -2.84 -6.82 -13.84
C TYR A 54 -3.05 -8.35 -13.85
N THR A 55 -4.27 -8.84 -13.99
CA THR A 55 -4.60 -10.28 -13.93
C THR A 55 -3.95 -10.93 -12.70
N LEU A 56 -4.26 -10.39 -11.51
CA LEU A 56 -3.66 -10.81 -10.25
C LEU A 56 -4.19 -12.18 -9.79
N ASP A 57 -3.33 -13.01 -9.20
CA ASP A 57 -3.77 -14.23 -8.51
C ASP A 57 -4.43 -13.93 -7.16
N ALA A 58 -4.96 -14.97 -6.49
CA ALA A 58 -5.70 -14.83 -5.24
C ALA A 58 -4.87 -14.20 -4.12
N ASP A 59 -3.59 -14.60 -3.98
CA ASP A 59 -2.68 -14.03 -2.97
C ASP A 59 -2.41 -12.55 -3.27
N GLN A 60 -2.10 -12.24 -4.54
CA GLN A 60 -1.88 -10.86 -5.00
C GLN A 60 -3.12 -9.99 -4.79
N THR A 61 -4.31 -10.55 -4.95
CA THR A 61 -5.60 -9.87 -4.74
C THR A 61 -5.85 -9.55 -3.26
N ALA A 62 -5.59 -10.49 -2.36
CA ALA A 62 -5.69 -10.26 -0.92
C ALA A 62 -4.69 -9.19 -0.42
N GLU A 63 -3.46 -9.22 -0.94
CA GLU A 63 -2.42 -8.23 -0.63
C GLU A 63 -2.74 -6.85 -1.22
N VAL A 64 -3.23 -6.75 -2.47
CA VAL A 64 -3.56 -5.45 -3.08
C VAL A 64 -4.74 -4.78 -2.39
N TYR A 65 -5.73 -5.55 -1.93
CA TYR A 65 -6.82 -5.05 -1.07
C TYR A 65 -6.27 -4.47 0.25
N THR A 66 -5.33 -5.16 0.90
CA THR A 66 -4.63 -4.63 2.09
C THR A 66 -3.88 -3.33 1.80
N VAL A 67 -3.27 -3.20 0.62
CA VAL A 67 -2.62 -1.95 0.17
C VAL A 67 -3.64 -0.82 -0.03
N GLN A 68 -4.81 -1.10 -0.63
CA GLN A 68 -5.87 -0.11 -0.86
C GLN A 68 -6.54 0.35 0.45
N LEU A 69 -6.82 -0.56 1.40
CA LEU A 69 -7.30 -0.20 2.75
C LEU A 69 -6.34 0.78 3.45
N ARG A 70 -5.03 0.51 3.40
CA ARG A 70 -4.02 1.38 3.98
C ARG A 70 -3.95 2.74 3.28
N LYS A 71 -4.07 2.78 1.94
CA LYS A 71 -4.16 4.02 1.16
C LYS A 71 -5.38 4.84 1.59
N GLN A 72 -6.56 4.22 1.68
CA GLN A 72 -7.81 4.87 2.10
C GLN A 72 -7.69 5.47 3.51
N ARG A 73 -7.20 4.71 4.49
CA ARG A 73 -6.98 5.22 5.86
C ARG A 73 -6.00 6.40 5.87
N ASN A 74 -4.84 6.25 5.23
CA ASN A 74 -3.84 7.30 5.17
C ASN A 74 -4.34 8.57 4.42
N LEU A 75 -5.24 8.43 3.45
CA LEU A 75 -5.89 9.58 2.78
C LEU A 75 -6.87 10.30 3.72
N ALA A 76 -7.66 9.55 4.50
CA ALA A 76 -8.55 10.12 5.52
C ALA A 76 -7.77 10.87 6.61
N GLU A 77 -6.65 10.31 7.07
CA GLU A 77 -5.75 10.94 8.06
C GLU A 77 -5.22 12.32 7.61
N ILE A 78 -5.06 12.56 6.31
CA ILE A 78 -4.52 13.82 5.78
C ILE A 78 -5.59 14.81 5.30
N LEU A 79 -6.85 14.40 5.20
CA LEU A 79 -7.93 15.23 4.67
C LEU A 79 -8.07 16.61 5.35
N PRO A 80 -7.95 16.75 6.71
CA PRO A 80 -8.01 18.06 7.37
C PRO A 80 -6.90 19.03 6.92
N LEU A 81 -5.76 18.51 6.46
CA LEU A 81 -4.64 19.34 6.02
C LEU A 81 -4.95 20.07 4.70
N LYS A 82 -5.92 19.60 3.90
CA LYS A 82 -6.27 20.24 2.62
C LYS A 82 -6.69 21.71 2.81
N THR A 83 -7.38 22.03 3.91
CA THR A 83 -7.80 23.40 4.25
C THR A 83 -6.88 24.08 5.27
N GLN A 84 -6.21 23.32 6.14
CA GLN A 84 -5.33 23.88 7.19
C GLN A 84 -3.92 24.23 6.67
N ASN A 85 -3.34 23.40 5.81
CA ASN A 85 -1.98 23.57 5.28
C ASN A 85 -1.82 22.77 3.98
N GLN A 86 -2.27 23.36 2.87
CA GLN A 86 -2.30 22.73 1.56
C GLN A 86 -0.91 22.23 1.09
N PRO A 87 0.22 22.94 1.27
CA PRO A 87 1.56 22.40 0.99
C PRO A 87 1.87 21.09 1.72
N VAL A 88 1.51 20.96 3.00
CA VAL A 88 1.73 19.72 3.77
C VAL A 88 0.79 18.61 3.31
N TYR A 89 -0.46 18.93 2.93
CA TYR A 89 -1.38 17.99 2.32
C TYR A 89 -0.82 17.40 1.01
N LEU A 90 -0.38 18.23 0.07
CA LEU A 90 0.16 17.78 -1.23
C LEU A 90 1.42 16.90 -1.05
N ASN A 91 2.34 17.29 -0.17
CA ASN A 91 3.51 16.48 0.16
C ASN A 91 3.17 15.09 0.74
N LYS A 92 2.15 15.01 1.60
CA LYS A 92 1.67 13.73 2.14
C LYS A 92 0.91 12.91 1.10
N LEU A 93 0.07 13.53 0.27
CA LEU A 93 -0.64 12.88 -0.84
C LEU A 93 0.36 12.22 -1.80
N ASN A 94 1.39 12.95 -2.25
CA ASN A 94 2.48 12.43 -3.07
C ASN A 94 3.20 11.25 -2.38
N SER A 95 3.45 11.35 -1.08
CA SER A 95 4.08 10.27 -0.30
C SER A 95 3.20 9.00 -0.23
N ILE A 96 1.88 9.15 -0.07
CA ILE A 96 0.91 8.03 -0.09
C ILE A 96 0.87 7.39 -1.48
N GLN A 97 0.78 8.18 -2.54
CA GLN A 97 0.80 7.69 -3.93
C GLN A 97 2.06 6.87 -4.21
N ARG A 98 3.25 7.43 -3.91
CA ARG A 98 4.54 6.75 -4.10
C ARG A 98 4.67 5.47 -3.27
N GLY A 99 4.20 5.48 -2.02
CA GLY A 99 4.22 4.29 -1.15
C GLY A 99 3.27 3.18 -1.62
N THR A 100 2.11 3.57 -2.17
CA THR A 100 1.12 2.64 -2.74
C THR A 100 1.67 2.00 -4.01
N GLN A 101 2.14 2.80 -4.98
CA GLN A 101 2.81 2.33 -6.20
C GLN A 101 4.00 1.40 -5.90
N ALA A 102 4.83 1.75 -4.90
CA ALA A 102 5.96 0.92 -4.50
C ALA A 102 5.53 -0.42 -3.86
N SER A 103 4.38 -0.47 -3.20
CA SER A 103 3.80 -1.72 -2.67
C SER A 103 3.25 -2.57 -3.80
N ILE A 104 2.40 -2.00 -4.66
CA ILE A 104 1.81 -2.69 -5.83
C ILE A 104 2.92 -3.32 -6.68
N ARG A 105 3.96 -2.55 -7.04
CA ARG A 105 5.10 -3.05 -7.83
C ARG A 105 5.81 -4.27 -7.20
N ARG A 106 5.82 -4.39 -5.86
CA ARG A 106 6.42 -5.53 -5.15
C ARG A 106 5.52 -6.78 -5.16
N LEU A 107 4.21 -6.62 -5.37
CA LEU A 107 3.28 -7.75 -5.49
C LEU A 107 3.31 -8.40 -6.88
N LEU A 108 3.77 -7.69 -7.91
CA LEU A 108 3.75 -8.16 -9.31
C LEU A 108 4.76 -9.29 -9.56
N LYS A 109 4.24 -10.51 -9.76
CA LYS A 109 5.00 -11.76 -9.88
C LYS A 109 5.56 -11.97 -11.29
N THR A 110 4.79 -11.67 -12.35
CA THR A 110 5.17 -11.94 -13.76
C THR A 110 5.78 -10.72 -14.46
N ASP A 111 6.49 -10.95 -15.58
CA ASP A 111 7.01 -9.84 -16.40
C ASP A 111 5.90 -9.06 -17.10
N ALA A 112 4.88 -9.74 -17.62
CA ALA A 112 3.70 -9.08 -18.20
C ALA A 112 3.01 -8.12 -17.21
N GLN A 113 2.89 -8.51 -15.93
CA GLN A 113 2.40 -7.63 -14.86
C GLN A 113 3.31 -6.41 -14.67
N ARG A 114 4.63 -6.62 -14.59
CA ARG A 114 5.63 -5.55 -14.44
C ARG A 114 5.64 -4.58 -15.62
N ASP A 115 5.46 -5.08 -16.84
CA ASP A 115 5.42 -4.28 -18.06
C ASP A 115 4.17 -3.39 -18.11
N LEU A 116 2.98 -3.93 -17.80
CA LEU A 116 1.73 -3.15 -17.70
C LEU A 116 1.83 -2.06 -16.62
N PHE A 117 2.46 -2.35 -15.49
CA PHE A 117 2.73 -1.35 -14.46
C PHE A 117 3.72 -0.28 -14.95
N GLN A 118 4.81 -0.68 -15.62
CA GLN A 118 5.80 0.26 -16.14
C GLN A 118 5.23 1.16 -17.24
N GLN A 119 4.33 0.65 -18.08
CA GLN A 119 3.54 1.42 -19.05
C GLN A 119 2.64 2.43 -18.33
N SER A 120 1.85 1.99 -17.35
CA SER A 120 1.02 2.87 -16.50
C SER A 120 1.83 4.00 -15.86
N MET A 121 3.02 3.70 -15.35
CA MET A 121 3.92 4.71 -14.78
C MET A 121 4.54 5.64 -15.83
N ALA A 122 4.75 5.18 -17.07
CA ALA A 122 5.23 6.02 -18.16
C ALA A 122 4.14 7.00 -18.63
N ASP A 123 2.90 6.53 -18.80
CA ASP A 123 1.76 7.38 -19.16
C ASP A 123 1.42 8.39 -18.06
N GLN A 124 1.43 7.98 -16.79
CA GLN A 124 1.23 8.92 -15.68
C GLN A 124 2.30 10.04 -15.70
N ARG A 125 3.57 9.72 -15.97
CA ARG A 125 4.64 10.73 -16.12
C ARG A 125 4.40 11.65 -17.32
N ARG A 126 4.00 11.08 -18.47
CA ARG A 126 3.72 11.84 -19.70
C ARG A 126 2.58 12.83 -19.48
N LEU A 127 1.44 12.38 -18.95
CA LEU A 127 0.27 13.22 -18.66
C LEU A 127 0.58 14.30 -17.62
N ARG A 128 1.33 13.98 -16.55
CA ARG A 128 1.80 15.00 -15.59
C ARG A 128 2.68 16.06 -16.25
N ALA A 129 3.58 15.68 -17.16
CA ALA A 129 4.44 16.61 -17.90
C ALA A 129 3.67 17.45 -18.94
N GLU A 130 2.62 16.89 -19.55
CA GLU A 130 1.67 17.64 -20.38
C GLU A 130 0.89 18.66 -19.55
N LYS A 131 0.31 18.24 -18.42
CA LYS A 131 -0.47 19.11 -17.54
C LYS A 131 0.36 20.23 -16.90
N MET A 132 1.58 19.93 -16.49
CA MET A 132 2.54 20.92 -15.99
C MET A 132 2.81 22.00 -17.03
N ARG A 133 3.11 21.64 -18.29
CA ARG A 133 3.35 22.60 -19.38
C ARG A 133 2.11 23.44 -19.70
N GLU A 134 0.93 22.82 -19.73
CA GLU A 134 -0.35 23.51 -19.95
C GLU A 134 -0.59 24.60 -18.90
N LEU A 135 -0.38 24.29 -17.61
CA LEU A 135 -0.61 25.21 -16.51
C LEU A 135 0.49 26.28 -16.38
N GLN A 136 1.74 25.94 -16.68
CA GLN A 136 2.84 26.91 -16.78
C GLN A 136 2.58 27.95 -17.87
N ALA A 137 2.12 27.52 -19.05
CA ALA A 137 1.75 28.43 -20.14
C ALA A 137 0.56 29.36 -19.78
N LYS A 138 -0.29 28.94 -18.83
CA LYS A 138 -1.39 29.73 -18.28
C LYS A 138 -1.00 30.62 -17.08
N GLY A 139 0.27 30.62 -16.67
CA GLY A 139 0.75 31.40 -15.52
C GLY A 139 0.24 30.90 -14.16
N ALA A 140 -0.13 29.62 -14.05
CA ALA A 140 -0.58 29.04 -12.78
C ALA A 140 0.52 29.05 -11.71
N SER A 141 0.13 29.17 -10.44
CA SER A 141 1.07 29.09 -9.32
C SER A 141 1.68 27.69 -9.19
N ALA A 142 2.89 27.60 -8.63
CA ALA A 142 3.57 26.32 -8.41
C ALA A 142 2.72 25.32 -7.61
N LEU A 143 1.95 25.82 -6.64
CA LEU A 143 1.06 25.02 -5.80
C LEU A 143 -0.17 24.50 -6.58
N ALA A 144 -0.77 25.33 -7.43
CA ALA A 144 -1.88 24.89 -8.30
C ALA A 144 -1.41 23.89 -9.37
N ILE A 145 -0.16 24.02 -9.85
CA ILE A 145 0.49 23.03 -10.71
C ILE A 145 0.68 21.71 -9.96
N GLU A 146 1.20 21.76 -8.72
CA GLU A 146 1.44 20.57 -7.89
C GLU A 146 0.14 19.80 -7.59
N GLU A 147 -0.93 20.50 -7.21
CA GLU A 147 -2.25 19.89 -6.99
C GLU A 147 -2.74 19.17 -8.25
N ALA A 148 -2.77 19.87 -9.40
CA ALA A 148 -3.28 19.33 -10.65
C ALA A 148 -2.45 18.16 -11.22
N ILE A 149 -1.13 18.10 -10.99
CA ILE A 149 -0.34 16.92 -11.39
C ILE A 149 -0.51 15.74 -10.41
N LEU A 150 -0.82 15.99 -9.14
CA LEU A 150 -1.07 14.92 -8.17
C LEU A 150 -2.46 14.28 -8.35
N GLU A 151 -3.44 14.98 -8.90
CA GLU A 151 -4.72 14.40 -9.35
C GLU A 151 -4.54 13.34 -10.45
N ILE A 152 -3.49 13.43 -11.27
CA ILE A 152 -3.18 12.44 -12.30
C ILE A 152 -2.51 11.22 -11.65
N TYR A 153 -3.30 10.23 -11.27
CA TYR A 153 -2.85 9.03 -10.54
C TYR A 153 -3.65 7.78 -10.97
N PHE A 154 -2.98 6.64 -11.14
CA PHE A 154 -3.51 5.46 -11.85
C PHE A 154 -3.65 4.17 -11.00
N GLU A 155 -3.42 4.23 -9.69
CA GLU A 155 -3.47 3.08 -8.76
C GLU A 155 -4.25 3.37 -7.46
#